data_AF-A0A7R9EK67-F1
#
_entry.id   AF-A0A7R9EK67-F1
#
_cell.length_a   1.000
_cell.length_b   1.000
_cell.length_c   1.000
_cell.angle_alpha   90.00
_cell.angle_beta   90.00
_cell.angle_gamma   90.00
#
_symmetry.space_group_name_H-M   'P 1'
#
loop_
_entity.id
_entity.type
_entity.pdbx_description
1 polymer ?
#
loop_
_entity_poly.entity_id
_entity_poly.type
_entity_poly.pdbx_seq_one_letter_code
_entity_poly.pdbx_strand_id
1 'polypeptide(L)'
;MRRYYTTPHFLPEDSEHARMDYIFIGYQQGAVMHQIDYISRLMWQAQIQGHKTWRLMPPPDCDHVCSTLSFRVDPGDIVLLDTRQWYHDTCIDAGEMSLTVSSEYG
;
A
#
# COMPACT_ATOMS: atom_id res chain seq x y z
N MET A 1 10.37 -15.83 6.14
CA MET A 1 9.63 -14.54 6.08
C MET A 1 8.26 -14.62 6.74
N ARG A 2 7.36 -15.56 6.39
CA ARG A 2 6.07 -15.81 7.07
C ARG A 2 6.09 -16.10 8.59
N ARG A 3 7.27 -16.24 9.21
CA ARG A 3 7.45 -16.37 10.68
C ARG A 3 7.69 -15.02 11.37
N TYR A 4 7.94 -13.96 10.61
CA TYR A 4 8.38 -12.65 11.13
C TYR A 4 7.29 -11.58 11.09
N TYR A 5 6.16 -11.87 10.46
CA TYR A 5 4.96 -11.03 10.53
C TYR A 5 3.74 -11.94 10.62
N THR A 6 2.83 -11.57 11.51
CA THR A 6 1.50 -12.14 11.61
C THR A 6 0.54 -11.32 10.74
N THR A 7 -0.46 -11.97 10.16
CA THR A 7 -1.55 -11.27 9.49
C THR A 7 -2.15 -10.27 10.48
N PRO A 8 -2.29 -9.00 10.10
CA PRO A 8 -2.78 -8.00 11.04
C PRO A 8 -4.24 -8.28 11.42
N HIS A 9 -4.57 -8.06 12.68
CA HIS A 9 -5.85 -8.43 13.33
C HIS A 9 -7.13 -7.86 12.68
N PHE A 10 -7.00 -6.90 11.75
CA PHE A 10 -8.13 -6.33 11.03
C PHE A 10 -8.61 -7.20 9.87
N LEU A 11 -7.83 -8.20 9.45
CA LEU A 11 -8.24 -9.17 8.43
C LEU A 11 -8.88 -10.38 9.12
N PRO A 12 -10.08 -10.82 8.69
CA PRO A 12 -10.73 -12.01 9.24
C PRO A 12 -9.85 -13.26 9.07
N GLU A 13 -9.92 -14.18 10.04
CA GLU A 13 -9.11 -15.42 10.08
C GLU A 13 -9.39 -16.36 8.89
N ASP A 14 -10.53 -16.16 8.23
CA ASP A 14 -11.01 -16.89 7.04
C ASP A 14 -10.54 -16.30 5.69
N SER A 15 -9.69 -15.27 5.72
CA SER A 15 -9.22 -14.62 4.49
C SER A 15 -8.29 -15.54 3.70
N GLU A 16 -8.57 -15.76 2.41
CA GLU A 16 -7.63 -16.44 1.54
C GLU A 16 -6.37 -15.57 1.45
N HIS A 17 -5.28 -15.99 2.12
CA HIS A 17 -4.00 -15.36 1.90
C HIS A 17 -3.64 -15.53 0.44
N ALA A 18 -3.46 -14.41 -0.27
CA ALA A 18 -2.79 -14.46 -1.55
C ALA A 18 -1.47 -15.21 -1.37
N ARG A 19 -1.17 -16.12 -2.30
CA ARG A 19 0.00 -17.01 -2.22
C ARG A 19 1.34 -16.25 -2.16
N MET A 20 1.33 -14.95 -2.46
CA MET A 20 2.51 -14.11 -2.63
C MET A 20 2.41 -12.87 -1.75
N ASP A 21 3.41 -12.71 -0.89
CA ASP A 21 3.64 -11.50 -0.10
C ASP A 21 4.79 -10.74 -0.76
N TYR A 22 4.59 -9.46 -1.05
CA TYR A 22 5.59 -8.61 -1.68
C TYR A 22 6.32 -7.79 -0.62
N ILE A 23 7.64 -7.73 -0.75
CA ILE A 23 8.49 -6.94 0.15
C ILE A 23 9.14 -5.86 -0.71
N PHE A 24 8.80 -4.60 -0.44
CA PHE A 24 9.44 -3.46 -1.11
C PHE A 24 10.50 -2.89 -0.19
N ILE A 25 11.72 -2.83 -0.72
CA ILE A 25 12.89 -2.22 -0.08
C ILE A 25 13.43 -1.18 -1.03
N GLY A 26 13.54 0.06 -0.57
CA GLY A 26 14.00 1.16 -1.41
C GLY A 26 14.57 2.31 -0.61
N TYR A 27 15.40 3.09 -1.29
CA TYR A 27 15.96 4.35 -0.81
C TYR A 27 15.54 5.46 -1.77
N GLN A 28 14.87 6.49 -1.25
CA GLN A 28 14.49 7.75 -1.92
C GLN A 28 13.59 7.67 -3.18
N GLN A 29 13.58 6.58 -3.93
CA GLN A 29 12.70 6.37 -5.09
C GLN A 29 11.58 5.40 -4.69
N GLY A 30 10.37 5.93 -4.54
CA GLY A 30 9.17 5.14 -4.34
C GLY A 30 8.54 4.68 -5.67
N ALA A 31 7.30 4.20 -5.62
CA ALA A 31 6.56 3.81 -6.81
C ALA A 31 5.93 5.02 -7.50
N VAL A 32 6.07 5.10 -8.83
CA VAL A 32 5.41 6.13 -9.65
C VAL A 32 3.89 5.96 -9.56
N MET A 33 3.13 6.98 -9.94
CA MET A 33 1.67 6.90 -9.98
C MET A 33 1.23 5.71 -10.86
N HIS A 34 0.62 4.71 -10.23
CA HIS A 34 0.16 3.50 -10.89
C HIS A 34 -1.28 3.19 -10.48
N GLN A 35 -2.10 2.86 -11.47
CA GLN A 35 -3.26 2.02 -11.25
C GLN A 35 -2.75 0.58 -11.27
N ILE A 36 -3.09 -0.21 -10.26
CA ILE A 36 -2.80 -1.64 -10.33
C ILE A 36 -4.00 -2.31 -10.98
N ASP A 37 -4.02 -2.26 -12.31
CA ASP A 37 -5.12 -2.76 -13.15
C ASP A 37 -5.32 -4.29 -13.09
N TYR A 38 -4.41 -5.02 -12.42
CA TYR A 38 -4.38 -6.49 -12.46
C TYR A 38 -4.77 -7.17 -11.15
N ILE A 39 -5.00 -6.41 -10.06
CA ILE A 39 -5.40 -6.96 -8.77
C ILE A 39 -6.88 -6.66 -8.56
N SER A 40 -7.73 -7.68 -8.74
CA SER A 40 -9.18 -7.60 -8.49
C SER A 40 -9.56 -7.66 -7.01
N ARG A 41 -8.55 -7.60 -6.13
CA ARG A 41 -8.61 -7.84 -4.70
C ARG A 41 -8.17 -6.60 -3.92
N LEU A 42 -8.62 -6.48 -2.67
CA LEU A 42 -8.15 -5.40 -1.79
C LEU A 42 -6.67 -5.65 -1.49
N MET A 43 -5.87 -4.59 -1.31
CA MET A 43 -4.48 -4.78 -0.90
C MET A 43 -4.19 -4.02 0.38
N TRP A 44 -3.40 -4.65 1.23
CA TRP A 44 -2.88 -4.02 2.42
C TRP A 44 -1.38 -3.93 2.33
N GLN A 45 -0.83 -2.85 2.89
CA GLN A 45 0.60 -2.61 2.98
C GLN A 45 0.94 -2.12 4.39
N ALA A 46 1.81 -2.86 5.07
CA ALA A 46 2.37 -2.50 6.36
C ALA A 46 3.76 -1.86 6.20
N GLN A 47 3.95 -0.72 6.86
CA GLN A 47 5.24 -0.04 6.93
C GLN A 47 6.03 -0.60 8.11
N ILE A 48 7.19 -1.21 7.85
CA ILE A 48 8.05 -1.77 8.91
C ILE A 48 9.13 -0.77 9.30
N GLN A 49 9.72 -0.09 8.31
CA GLN A 49 10.81 0.86 8.52
C GLN A 49 10.75 2.01 7.52
N GLY A 50 11.18 3.20 7.95
CA GLY A 50 11.17 4.42 7.15
C GLY A 50 9.78 5.04 6.99
N HIS A 51 9.74 6.26 6.48
CA HIS A 51 8.50 6.97 6.22
C HIS A 51 8.14 6.96 4.74
N LYS A 52 6.85 6.72 4.46
CA LYS A 52 6.33 6.64 3.11
C LYS A 52 5.10 7.53 2.98
N THR A 53 5.16 8.49 2.08
CA THR A 53 4.01 9.33 1.72
C THR A 53 3.25 8.67 0.59
N TRP A 54 1.95 8.48 0.79
CA TRP A 54 1.02 7.97 -0.20
C TRP A 54 0.18 9.11 -0.76
N ARG A 55 -0.03 9.11 -2.07
CA ARG A 55 -1.01 9.98 -2.73
C ARG A 55 -1.97 9.13 -3.51
N LEU A 56 -3.25 9.23 -3.17
CA LEU A 56 -4.34 8.60 -3.88
C LEU A 56 -5.00 9.61 -4.79
N MET A 57 -5.16 9.25 -6.06
CA MET A 57 -5.90 10.04 -7.02
C MET A 57 -7.15 9.27 -7.47
N PRO A 58 -8.30 9.96 -7.53
CA PRO A 58 -9.52 9.36 -8.04
C PRO A 58 -9.41 9.08 -9.55
N PRO A 59 -10.29 8.22 -10.08
CA PRO A 59 -10.35 7.97 -11.51
C PRO A 59 -10.87 9.21 -12.25
N PRO A 60 -10.48 9.39 -13.53
CA PRO A 60 -10.79 10.60 -14.31
C PRO A 60 -12.30 10.88 -14.44
N ASP A 61 -13.14 9.84 -14.39
CA ASP A 61 -14.61 9.99 -14.41
C ASP A 61 -15.16 10.77 -13.21
N CYS A 62 -14.40 10.84 -12.10
CA CYS A 62 -14.80 11.51 -10.87
C CYS A 62 -13.89 12.68 -10.49
N ASP A 63 -13.01 13.15 -11.37
CA ASP A 63 -12.04 14.23 -11.10
C ASP A 63 -12.71 15.55 -10.66
N HIS A 64 -13.96 15.75 -11.09
CA HIS A 64 -14.79 16.92 -10.76
C HIS A 64 -15.48 16.86 -9.39
N VAL A 65 -15.50 15.70 -8.73
CA VAL A 65 -16.19 15.47 -7.44
C VAL A 65 -15.24 14.97 -6.36
N CYS A 66 -14.30 14.11 -6.72
CA CYS A 66 -13.39 13.48 -5.78
C CYS A 66 -12.11 14.31 -5.63
N SER A 67 -11.66 14.48 -4.38
CA SER A 67 -10.38 15.13 -4.08
C SER A 67 -9.25 14.11 -4.02
N THR A 68 -8.04 14.55 -4.34
CA THR A 68 -6.84 13.75 -4.09
C THR A 68 -6.60 13.65 -2.59
N LEU A 69 -6.19 12.46 -2.12
CA LEU A 69 -5.87 12.22 -0.72
C LEU A 69 -4.37 12.00 -0.60
N SER A 70 -3.70 12.74 0.27
CA SER A 70 -2.30 12.49 0.62
C SER A 70 -2.17 12.23 2.11
N PHE A 71 -1.43 11.18 2.46
CA PHE A 71 -1.15 10.85 3.85
C PHE A 71 0.24 10.24 3.99
N ARG A 72 0.85 10.49 5.14
CA ARG A 72 2.13 9.91 5.54
C ARG A 72 1.86 8.65 6.36
N VAL A 73 2.64 7.62 6.08
CA VAL A 73 2.58 6.33 6.78
C VAL A 73 3.89 6.18 7.54
N ASP A 74 3.78 6.02 8.86
CA ASP A 74 4.91 5.85 9.75
C ASP A 74 5.16 4.35 10.06
N PRO A 75 6.37 3.98 10.52
CA PRO A 75 6.67 2.60 10.91
C PRO A 75 5.69 2.07 11.96
N GLY A 76 5.04 0.95 11.66
CA GLY A 76 4.00 0.35 12.50
C GLY A 76 2.58 0.58 11.98
N ASP A 77 2.39 1.52 11.06
CA ASP A 77 1.09 1.74 10.42
C ASP A 77 0.83 0.73 9.31
N ILE A 78 -0.45 0.44 9.11
CA ILE A 78 -0.93 -0.46 8.08
C ILE A 78 -2.00 0.26 7.26
N VAL A 79 -1.77 0.29 5.95
CA VAL A 79 -2.67 0.90 4.98
C VAL A 79 -3.45 -0.20 4.31
N LEU A 80 -4.77 -0.06 4.27
CA LEU A 80 -5.65 -0.87 3.43
C LEU A 80 -6.18 0.01 2.30
N LEU A 81 -5.96 -0.38 1.05
CA LEU A 81 -6.33 0.39 -0.12
C LEU A 81 -7.09 -0.48 -1.13
N ASP A 82 -8.19 0.06 -1.67
CA ASP A 82 -8.87 -0.52 -2.83
C ASP A 82 -8.25 0.02 -4.12
N THR A 83 -7.31 -0.72 -4.70
CA THR A 83 -6.61 -0.31 -5.92
C THR A 83 -7.40 -0.51 -7.20
N ARG A 84 -8.62 -1.05 -7.13
CA ARG A 84 -9.53 -1.10 -8.28
C ARG A 84 -10.06 0.27 -8.66
N GLN A 85 -10.17 1.15 -7.66
CA GLN A 85 -10.80 2.47 -7.81
C GLN A 85 -9.79 3.61 -7.74
N TRP A 86 -8.69 3.44 -6.98
CA TRP A 86 -7.75 4.52 -6.69
C TRP A 86 -6.41 4.31 -7.39
N TYR A 87 -5.98 5.33 -8.14
CA TYR A 87 -4.59 5.48 -8.54
C TYR A 87 -3.78 5.84 -7.31
N HIS A 88 -2.57 5.29 -7.18
CA HIS A 88 -1.69 5.66 -6.08
C HIS A 88 -0.27 5.89 -6.55
N ASP A 89 0.38 6.91 -6.00
CA ASP A 89 1.83 7.02 -6.00
C ASP A 89 2.35 6.84 -4.58
N THR A 90 3.64 6.55 -4.49
CA THR A 90 4.30 6.54 -3.21
C THR A 90 5.67 7.16 -3.29
N CYS A 91 6.00 7.99 -2.31
CA CYS A 91 7.29 8.63 -2.20
C CYS A 91 7.92 8.28 -0.85
N ILE A 92 9.20 7.96 -0.85
CA ILE A 92 9.97 7.70 0.37
C ILE A 92 10.67 9.01 0.75
N ASP A 93 10.60 9.39 2.03
CA ASP A 93 11.26 10.60 2.50
C ASP A 93 12.79 10.52 2.29
N ALA A 94 13.39 11.64 1.90
CA ALA A 94 14.80 11.69 1.51
C ALA A 94 15.72 11.36 2.70
N GLY A 95 16.60 10.37 2.53
CA GLY A 95 17.59 9.95 3.53
C GLY A 95 17.18 8.72 4.34
N GLU A 96 15.99 8.18 4.12
CA GLU A 96 15.49 7.01 4.85
C GLU A 96 15.40 5.74 3.98
N MET A 97 15.69 4.61 4.60
CA MET A 97 15.40 3.28 4.03
C MET A 97 13.96 2.93 4.33
N SER A 98 13.16 2.67 3.30
CA SER A 98 11.81 2.14 3.50
C SER A 98 11.79 0.63 3.33
N LEU A 99 11.23 -0.07 4.32
CA LEU A 99 10.88 -1.48 4.25
C LEU A 99 9.37 -1.60 4.43
N THR A 100 8.70 -2.17 3.45
CA THR A 100 7.25 -2.38 3.49
C THR A 100 6.91 -3.78 3.04
N VAL A 101 5.88 -4.34 3.68
CA VAL A 101 5.31 -5.63 3.29
C VAL A 101 3.91 -5.35 2.78
N SER A 102 3.60 -5.82 1.58
CA SER A 102 2.25 -5.77 1.04
C SER A 102 1.74 -7.16 0.72
N SER A 103 0.44 -7.35 0.86
CA SER A 103 -0.22 -8.58 0.46
C SER A 103 -1.64 -8.26 -0.02
N GLU A 104 -2.17 -9.15 -0.84
CA GLU A 104 -3.52 -9.04 -1.39
C GLU A 104 -4.51 -9.82 -0.52
N TYR A 105 -5.72 -9.30 -0.43
CA TYR A 105 -6.84 -9.83 0.33
C TYR A 105 -8.05 -10.05 -0.59
N GLY A 106 -8.62 -11.25 -0.57
CA GLY A 106 -9.99 -11.47 -1.04
C GLY A 106 -10.54 -12.82 -0.67
#